data_AF-A0A7L0MJY9-F1
#
_entry.id   AF-A0A7L0MJY9-F1
#
_cell.length_a   1.000
_cell.length_b   1.000
_cell.length_c   1.000
_cell.angle_alpha   90.00
_cell.angle_beta   90.00
_cell.angle_gamma   90.00
#
_symmetry.space_group_name_H-M   'P 1'
#
loop_
_entity.id
_entity.type
_entity.pdbx_description
1 polymer ?
#
loop_
_entity_poly.entity_id
_entity_poly.type
_entity_poly.pdbx_seq_one_letter_code
_entity_poly.pdbx_strand_id
1 'polypeptide(L)'
;DPDSGDNGRLLYSLVDNESNEFDIDENTGQVFTVSVAGKAGTFYLEVQATDQGTSRLTARTTVNVTVDPSSSNNIVVVALSEIINIVERNIIEVKRVLEDKLAWNVYVIDVYSNEFERKARSSTDVTYVQIIAFDEANQEVPAEDVKRKLQEQKSNIETELEKIFARPVTTSIEEASADSASPELIATIVLSVLLACSLIGFLAYVAFTIRRKRKQEQYLIKHQAEIAEGIDNPWATDKNGSVKSLEKLEHVNN
;
A
#
# COMPACT_ATOMS: atom_id res chain seq x y z
N ASP A 1 41.84 -1.60 7.41
CA ASP A 1 43.30 -1.52 7.42
C ASP A 1 43.70 -0.16 8.00
N PRO A 2 44.60 -0.06 9.00
CA PRO A 2 45.08 1.23 9.50
C PRO A 2 46.06 1.95 8.56
N ASP A 3 46.33 1.39 7.38
CA ASP A 3 47.19 2.02 6.39
C ASP A 3 46.58 3.28 5.77
N SER A 4 47.43 4.31 5.61
CA SER A 4 47.08 5.59 5.00
C SER A 4 47.63 5.65 3.56
N GLY A 5 46.98 6.38 2.66
CA GLY A 5 47.38 6.45 1.25
C GLY A 5 46.80 5.31 0.41
N ASP A 6 47.50 4.87 -0.64
CA ASP A 6 46.99 3.84 -1.56
C ASP A 6 46.82 2.46 -0.90
N ASN A 7 47.61 2.16 0.14
CA ASN A 7 47.43 0.96 0.96
C ASN A 7 46.12 0.98 1.79
N GLY A 8 45.54 2.16 2.01
CA GLY A 8 44.22 2.30 2.65
C GLY A 8 43.04 2.17 1.68
N ARG A 9 43.31 2.08 0.37
CA ARG A 9 42.28 1.92 -0.67
C ARG A 9 42.14 0.45 -1.03
N LEU A 10 40.96 -0.11 -0.74
CA LEU A 10 40.64 -1.49 -1.03
C LEU A 10 39.77 -1.59 -2.29
N LEU A 11 40.05 -2.59 -3.12
CA LEU A 11 39.17 -3.05 -4.19
C LEU A 11 38.54 -4.37 -3.80
N TYR A 12 37.23 -4.48 -4.00
CA TYR A 12 36.43 -5.64 -3.66
C TYR A 12 36.06 -6.43 -4.92
N SER A 13 36.02 -7.75 -4.81
CA SER A 13 35.64 -8.66 -5.91
C SER A 13 35.07 -9.96 -5.38
N LEU A 14 34.30 -10.67 -6.21
CA LEU A 14 33.87 -12.04 -5.97
C LEU A 14 34.86 -12.99 -6.67
N VAL A 15 35.40 -13.97 -5.94
CA VAL A 15 36.51 -14.82 -6.43
C VAL A 15 36.06 -15.81 -7.49
N ASP A 16 34.94 -16.50 -7.27
CA ASP A 16 34.40 -17.56 -8.13
C ASP A 16 32.94 -17.27 -8.50
N ASN A 17 32.66 -16.08 -9.04
CA ASN A 17 31.30 -15.67 -9.41
C ASN A 17 30.82 -16.28 -10.74
N GLU A 18 30.82 -17.61 -10.85
CA GLU A 18 30.24 -18.30 -12.02
C GLU A 18 28.72 -18.09 -12.13
N SER A 19 28.10 -17.76 -11.00
CA SER A 19 26.69 -17.49 -10.82
C SER A 19 26.40 -15.99 -11.00
N ASN A 20 25.72 -15.57 -12.08
CA ASN A 20 25.30 -14.18 -12.31
C ASN A 20 24.16 -13.71 -11.38
N GLU A 21 23.97 -14.37 -10.23
CA GLU A 21 22.94 -14.10 -9.24
C GLU A 21 23.27 -12.86 -8.39
N PHE A 22 24.56 -12.63 -8.13
CA PHE A 22 25.07 -11.56 -7.27
C PHE A 22 26.28 -10.87 -7.90
N ASP A 23 26.53 -9.64 -7.47
CA ASP A 23 27.70 -8.87 -7.88
C ASP A 23 28.08 -7.88 -6.76
N ILE A 24 29.26 -7.27 -6.84
CA ILE A 24 29.85 -6.44 -5.79
C ILE A 24 30.41 -5.14 -6.35
N ASP A 25 30.12 -4.03 -5.69
CA ASP A 25 30.71 -2.74 -6.05
C ASP A 25 32.19 -2.73 -5.63
N GLU A 26 33.06 -2.57 -6.61
CA GLU A 26 34.51 -2.70 -6.43
C GLU A 26 35.09 -1.70 -5.42
N ASN A 27 34.45 -0.54 -5.22
CA ASN A 27 34.98 0.56 -4.41
C ASN A 27 34.41 0.58 -2.98
N THR A 28 33.18 0.10 -2.82
CA THR A 28 32.46 0.14 -1.54
C THR A 28 32.34 -1.24 -0.89
N GLY A 29 32.50 -2.32 -1.65
CA GLY A 29 32.27 -3.68 -1.19
C GLY A 29 30.79 -4.03 -0.99
N GLN A 30 29.87 -3.17 -1.45
CA GLN A 30 28.43 -3.44 -1.39
C GLN A 30 28.08 -4.59 -2.32
N VAL A 31 27.57 -5.70 -1.77
CA VAL A 31 27.02 -6.82 -2.53
C VAL A 31 25.59 -6.49 -2.94
N PHE A 32 25.25 -6.69 -4.21
CA PHE A 32 23.92 -6.50 -4.75
C PHE A 32 23.41 -7.75 -5.46
N THR A 33 22.10 -7.92 -5.44
CA THR A 33 21.42 -8.99 -6.16
C THR A 33 21.24 -8.60 -7.62
N VAL A 34 21.68 -9.45 -8.55
CA VAL A 34 21.51 -9.27 -9.99
C VAL A 34 20.26 -10.00 -10.48
N SER A 35 20.12 -11.29 -10.18
CA SER A 35 18.91 -12.05 -10.49
C SER A 35 18.81 -13.34 -9.67
N VAL A 36 17.78 -13.44 -8.83
CA VAL A 36 17.50 -14.66 -8.02
C VAL A 36 16.09 -15.20 -8.28
N ALA A 37 15.47 -14.81 -9.40
CA ALA A 37 14.12 -15.23 -9.73
C ALA A 37 14.03 -16.77 -9.86
N GLY A 38 13.14 -17.39 -9.08
CA GLY A 38 12.98 -18.85 -9.04
C GLY A 38 14.13 -19.60 -8.35
N LYS A 39 15.03 -18.89 -7.65
CA LYS A 39 16.09 -19.49 -6.83
C LYS A 39 15.65 -19.53 -5.37
N ALA A 40 16.18 -20.50 -4.63
CA ALA A 40 15.97 -20.65 -3.19
C ALA A 40 17.19 -21.34 -2.57
N GLY A 41 17.46 -21.09 -1.29
CA GLY A 41 18.55 -21.68 -0.53
C GLY A 41 19.71 -20.70 -0.27
N THR A 42 20.80 -21.24 0.29
CA THR A 42 21.97 -20.45 0.70
C THR A 42 23.06 -20.49 -0.37
N PHE A 43 23.51 -19.31 -0.77
CA PHE A 43 24.64 -19.07 -1.66
C PHE A 43 25.85 -18.65 -0.82
N TYR A 44 27.01 -19.22 -1.11
CA TYR A 44 28.26 -18.92 -0.42
C TYR A 44 29.15 -18.11 -1.33
N LEU A 45 29.21 -16.79 -1.10
CA LEU A 45 29.99 -15.87 -1.92
C LEU A 45 31.38 -15.69 -1.29
N GLU A 46 32.43 -16.10 -2.00
CA GLU A 46 33.81 -15.77 -1.59
C GLU A 46 34.14 -14.34 -2.03
N VAL A 47 34.26 -13.44 -1.07
CA VAL A 47 34.59 -12.03 -1.27
C VAL A 47 36.07 -11.83 -1.01
N GLN A 48 36.75 -11.15 -1.93
CA GLN A 48 38.15 -10.75 -1.81
C GLN A 48 38.27 -9.23 -1.72
N ALA A 49 39.06 -8.75 -0.76
CA ALA A 49 39.55 -7.38 -0.69
C ALA A 49 41.03 -7.35 -1.07
N THR A 50 41.42 -6.39 -1.92
CA THR A 50 42.79 -6.22 -2.42
C THR A 50 43.23 -4.78 -2.18
N ASP A 51 44.38 -4.57 -1.55
CA ASP A 51 44.95 -3.23 -1.42
C ASP A 51 45.52 -2.73 -2.77
N GLN A 52 45.82 -1.43 -2.86
CA GLN A 52 46.45 -0.84 -4.04
C GLN A 52 47.95 -0.58 -3.86
N GLY A 53 48.61 -1.33 -2.96
CA GLY A 53 50.05 -1.23 -2.76
C GLY A 53 50.85 -1.69 -3.98
N THR A 54 52.14 -1.33 -4.02
CA THR A 54 53.07 -1.80 -5.09
C THR A 54 53.21 -3.33 -5.08
N SER A 55 53.17 -3.93 -3.89
CA SER A 55 53.02 -5.37 -3.69
C SER A 55 51.63 -5.62 -3.12
N ARG A 56 50.67 -5.94 -4.00
CA ARG A 56 49.26 -6.06 -3.60
C ARG A 56 49.06 -7.19 -2.59
N LEU A 57 48.43 -6.91 -1.47
CA LEU A 57 47.96 -7.92 -0.53
C LEU A 57 46.47 -8.17 -0.71
N THR A 58 46.05 -9.42 -0.48
CA THR A 58 44.66 -9.85 -0.60
C THR A 58 44.18 -10.54 0.67
N ALA A 59 42.96 -10.26 1.08
CA ALA A 59 42.24 -10.98 2.12
C ALA A 59 40.92 -11.51 1.56
N ARG A 60 40.47 -12.68 2.04
CA ARG A 60 39.23 -13.33 1.60
C ARG A 60 38.33 -13.66 2.78
N THR A 61 37.02 -13.62 2.55
CA THR A 61 36.00 -14.05 3.50
C THR A 61 34.81 -14.64 2.76
N THR A 62 33.98 -15.42 3.46
CA THR A 62 32.74 -15.96 2.90
C THR A 62 31.54 -15.15 3.40
N VAL A 63 30.70 -14.70 2.47
CA VAL A 63 29.40 -14.09 2.74
C VAL A 63 28.31 -15.08 2.38
N ASN A 64 27.46 -15.42 3.37
CA ASN A 64 26.35 -16.33 3.16
C ASN A 64 25.10 -15.52 2.81
N VAL A 65 24.54 -15.75 1.62
CA VAL A 65 23.30 -15.11 1.18
C VAL A 65 22.21 -16.16 1.10
N THR A 66 21.19 -16.06 1.95
CA THR A 66 20.03 -16.95 1.91
C THR A 66 18.92 -16.28 1.10
N VAL A 67 18.52 -16.92 0.00
CA VAL A 67 17.34 -16.54 -0.77
C VAL A 67 16.19 -17.39 -0.29
N ASP A 68 15.23 -16.76 0.39
CA ASP A 68 13.98 -17.39 0.76
C ASP A 68 12.92 -17.10 -0.31
N PRO A 69 12.24 -18.12 -0.86
CA PRO A 69 11.12 -17.92 -1.80
C PRO A 69 9.86 -17.38 -1.10
N SER A 70 9.95 -16.99 0.17
CA SER A 70 8.81 -16.63 0.98
C SER A 70 8.00 -15.45 0.48
N SER A 71 6.71 -15.51 0.81
CA SER A 71 5.80 -14.43 0.53
C SER A 71 6.10 -13.24 1.44
N SER A 72 6.10 -12.03 0.87
CA SER A 72 6.16 -10.76 1.61
C SER A 72 5.13 -10.62 2.75
N ASN A 73 4.12 -11.49 2.80
CA ASN A 73 3.05 -11.50 3.79
C ASN A 73 3.53 -11.72 5.24
N ASN A 74 4.70 -12.34 5.46
CA ASN A 74 5.23 -12.59 6.81
C ASN A 74 6.18 -11.48 7.31
N ILE A 75 6.43 -10.45 6.49
CA ILE A 75 7.28 -9.32 6.85
C ILE A 75 6.54 -8.42 7.85
N VAL A 76 7.23 -8.05 8.92
CA VAL A 76 6.73 -7.11 9.94
C VAL A 76 7.59 -5.86 9.96
N VAL A 77 6.94 -4.69 10.04
CA VAL A 77 7.62 -3.40 10.16
C VAL A 77 7.59 -2.95 11.61
N VAL A 78 8.77 -2.75 12.19
CA VAL A 78 8.94 -2.16 13.53
C VAL A 78 9.38 -0.71 13.36
N ALA A 79 8.58 0.23 13.86
CA ALA A 79 8.94 1.63 13.96
C ALA A 79 9.61 1.91 15.31
N LEU A 80 10.80 2.49 15.24
CA LEU A 80 11.59 2.94 16.40
C LEU A 80 11.59 4.46 16.40
N SER A 81 11.28 5.10 17.53
CA SER A 81 11.38 6.55 17.68
C SER A 81 12.83 7.04 17.80
N GLU A 82 13.67 6.66 16.85
CA GLU A 82 15.06 7.06 16.73
C GLU A 82 15.41 7.42 15.30
N ILE A 83 16.48 8.22 15.16
CA ILE A 83 17.03 8.63 13.88
C ILE A 83 17.80 7.47 13.20
N ILE A 84 17.68 7.36 11.87
CA ILE A 84 18.17 6.19 11.11
C ILE A 84 19.66 5.93 11.28
N ASN A 85 20.48 6.98 11.33
CA ASN A 85 21.93 6.81 11.50
C ASN A 85 22.31 6.20 12.87
N ILE A 86 21.49 6.38 13.91
CA ILE A 86 21.69 5.75 15.22
C ILE A 86 21.23 4.30 15.16
N VAL A 87 20.08 4.03 14.53
CA VAL A 87 19.55 2.68 14.38
C VAL A 87 20.47 1.82 13.53
N GLU A 88 20.89 2.28 12.35
CA GLU A 88 21.81 1.57 11.45
C GLU A 88 23.14 1.22 12.13
N ARG A 89 23.72 2.16 12.89
CA ARG A 89 24.98 1.92 13.62
C ARG A 89 24.85 0.85 14.69
N ASN A 90 23.66 0.68 15.25
CA ASN A 90 23.37 -0.28 16.31
C ASN A 90 22.49 -1.44 15.82
N ILE A 91 22.34 -1.65 14.51
CA ILE A 91 21.37 -2.60 13.96
C ILE A 91 21.62 -4.03 14.41
N ILE A 92 22.89 -4.38 14.65
CA ILE A 92 23.30 -5.66 15.20
C ILE A 92 22.76 -5.85 16.63
N GLU A 93 22.83 -4.81 17.46
CA GLU A 93 22.30 -4.87 18.83
C GLU A 93 20.77 -4.84 18.84
N VAL A 94 20.14 -4.06 17.96
CA VAL A 94 18.68 -4.07 17.76
C VAL A 94 18.21 -5.47 17.39
N LYS A 95 18.85 -6.11 16.40
CA LYS A 95 18.59 -7.49 16.01
C LYS A 95 18.70 -8.43 17.21
N ARG A 96 19.79 -8.35 17.99
CA ARG A 96 19.99 -9.20 19.18
C ARG A 96 18.90 -9.03 20.23
N VAL A 97 18.44 -7.79 20.48
CA VAL A 97 17.33 -7.55 21.41
C VAL A 97 16.05 -8.20 20.90
N LEU A 98 15.75 -8.07 19.60
CA LEU A 98 14.57 -8.72 19.02
C LEU A 98 14.67 -10.25 19.10
N GLU A 99 15.83 -10.83 18.80
CA GLU A 99 16.04 -12.29 18.92
C GLU A 99 15.87 -12.78 20.36
N ASP A 100 16.44 -12.07 21.34
CA ASP A 100 16.32 -12.39 22.76
C ASP A 100 14.87 -12.31 23.25
N LYS A 101 14.14 -11.24 22.91
CA LYS A 101 12.77 -11.04 23.39
C LYS A 101 11.74 -11.90 22.66
N LEU A 102 11.95 -12.16 21.38
CA LEU A 102 11.03 -12.98 20.59
C LEU A 102 11.31 -14.48 20.73
N ALA A 103 12.54 -14.86 21.11
CA ALA A 103 13.03 -16.24 21.10
C ALA A 103 12.94 -16.91 19.72
N TRP A 104 13.19 -16.11 18.67
CA TRP A 104 13.23 -16.53 17.27
C TRP A 104 14.45 -15.94 16.59
N ASN A 105 14.88 -16.58 15.51
CA ASN A 105 15.90 -15.99 14.62
C ASN A 105 15.26 -14.83 13.85
N VAL A 106 15.86 -13.65 13.91
CA VAL A 106 15.32 -12.45 13.27
C VAL A 106 16.28 -11.99 12.17
N TYR A 107 15.76 -11.85 10.96
CA TYR A 107 16.47 -11.24 9.84
C TYR A 107 15.93 -9.84 9.60
N VAL A 108 16.84 -8.86 9.60
CA VAL A 108 16.54 -7.49 9.19
C VAL A 108 16.64 -7.44 7.67
N ILE A 109 15.54 -7.11 7.01
CA ILE A 109 15.43 -7.03 5.55
C ILE A 109 15.81 -5.63 5.07
N ASP A 110 15.29 -4.60 5.73
CA ASP A 110 15.52 -3.20 5.34
C ASP A 110 15.43 -2.27 6.54
N VAL A 111 16.10 -1.12 6.46
CA VAL A 111 16.09 -0.05 7.46
C VAL A 111 15.96 1.29 6.74
N TYR A 112 14.90 2.05 7.01
CA TYR A 112 14.60 3.30 6.29
C TYR A 112 13.89 4.33 7.18
N SER A 113 14.02 5.62 6.85
CA SER A 113 13.39 6.73 7.60
C SER A 113 12.16 7.32 6.92
N ASN A 114 11.94 7.04 5.63
CA ASN A 114 10.75 7.46 4.90
C ASN A 114 10.28 6.36 3.94
N GLU A 115 8.96 6.28 3.74
CA GLU A 115 8.36 5.27 2.85
C GLU A 115 8.67 5.52 1.36
N PHE A 116 9.09 6.73 0.99
CA PHE A 116 9.15 7.16 -0.42
C PHE A 116 10.56 7.39 -0.98
N GLU A 117 11.62 7.47 -0.17
CA GLU A 117 12.94 7.86 -0.67
C GLU A 117 14.06 7.08 0.01
N ARG A 118 14.39 5.90 -0.53
CA ARG A 118 15.61 5.10 -0.23
C ARG A 118 16.96 5.85 -0.41
N LYS A 119 16.95 7.18 -0.61
CA LYS A 119 18.11 8.03 -0.92
C LYS A 119 18.14 9.39 -0.20
N ALA A 120 17.11 9.79 0.55
CA ALA A 120 17.13 11.08 1.24
C ALA A 120 17.56 10.94 2.70
N ARG A 121 18.63 11.66 3.07
CA ARG A 121 19.10 11.88 4.45
C ARG A 121 18.13 12.76 5.26
N SER A 122 16.82 12.65 5.03
CA SER A 122 15.81 13.29 5.87
C SER A 122 15.61 12.39 7.07
N SER A 123 16.38 12.66 8.12
CA SER A 123 16.19 11.99 9.39
C SER A 123 14.92 12.53 10.03
N THR A 124 13.82 11.83 9.83
CA THR A 124 12.73 11.84 10.81
C THR A 124 13.28 11.33 12.14
N ASP A 125 12.55 11.61 13.22
CA ASP A 125 12.75 11.03 14.54
C ASP A 125 12.24 9.58 14.65
N VAL A 126 11.89 8.96 13.51
CA VAL A 126 11.38 7.59 13.43
C VAL A 126 12.12 6.81 12.34
N THR A 127 12.54 5.59 12.67
CA THR A 127 13.15 4.65 11.74
C THR A 127 12.31 3.38 11.67
N TYR A 128 12.06 2.92 10.46
CA TYR A 128 11.33 1.69 10.18
C TYR A 128 12.34 0.57 9.91
N VAL A 129 12.14 -0.57 10.57
CA VAL A 129 12.95 -1.77 10.44
C VAL A 129 12.04 -2.89 9.94
N GLN A 130 12.27 -3.34 8.71
CA GLN A 130 11.59 -4.51 8.17
C GLN A 130 12.28 -5.77 8.66
N ILE A 131 11.50 -6.66 9.26
CA ILE A 131 11.99 -7.92 9.80
C ILE A 131 11.16 -9.11 9.32
N ILE A 132 11.81 -10.26 9.31
CA ILE A 132 11.17 -11.57 9.23
C ILE A 132 11.75 -12.48 10.30
N ALA A 133 10.93 -13.37 10.86
CA ALA A 133 11.31 -14.25 11.95
C ALA A 133 11.19 -15.72 11.55
N PHE A 134 12.12 -16.53 12.04
CA PHE A 134 12.16 -17.98 11.84
C PHE A 134 12.27 -18.69 13.19
N ASP A 135 11.57 -19.79 13.33
CA ASP A 135 11.64 -20.62 14.52
C ASP A 135 12.94 -21.45 14.58
N GLU A 136 13.09 -22.27 15.63
CA GLU A 136 14.25 -23.15 15.81
C GLU A 136 14.35 -24.24 14.73
N ALA A 137 13.25 -24.58 14.07
CA ALA A 137 13.19 -25.51 12.95
C ALA A 137 13.45 -24.82 11.59
N ASN A 138 13.81 -23.53 11.60
CA ASN A 138 14.02 -22.69 10.43
C ASN A 138 12.77 -22.59 9.55
N GLN A 139 11.58 -22.60 10.17
CA GLN A 139 10.31 -22.30 9.52
C GLN A 139 9.93 -20.85 9.77
N GLU A 140 9.35 -20.21 8.77
CA GLU A 140 8.86 -18.85 8.90
C GLU A 140 7.78 -18.75 9.97
N VAL A 141 7.92 -17.75 10.84
CA VAL A 141 6.91 -17.43 11.82
C VAL A 141 5.88 -16.50 11.17
N PRO A 142 4.57 -16.80 11.25
CA PRO A 142 3.54 -15.93 10.71
C PRO A 142 3.62 -14.50 11.26
N ALA A 143 3.41 -13.50 10.40
CA ALA A 143 3.48 -12.09 10.80
C ALA A 143 2.61 -11.77 12.04
N GLU A 144 1.42 -12.34 12.14
CA GLU A 144 0.51 -12.11 13.28
C GLU A 144 1.08 -12.64 14.60
N ASP A 145 1.81 -13.74 14.58
CA ASP A 145 2.49 -14.28 15.77
C ASP A 145 3.67 -13.39 16.16
N VAL A 146 4.41 -12.88 15.17
CA VAL A 146 5.49 -11.89 15.38
C VAL A 146 4.95 -10.60 15.98
N LYS A 147 3.89 -10.03 15.40
CA LYS A 147 3.25 -8.81 15.90
C LYS A 147 2.74 -8.98 17.34
N ARG A 148 2.06 -10.10 17.62
CA ARG A 148 1.57 -10.43 18.97
C ARG A 148 2.72 -10.48 19.97
N LYS A 149 3.81 -11.17 19.63
CA LYS A 149 4.97 -11.32 20.51
C LYS A 149 5.69 -9.99 20.74
N LEU A 150 5.84 -9.16 19.70
CA LEU A 150 6.36 -7.80 19.81
C LEU A 150 5.52 -6.92 20.75
N GLN A 151 4.18 -7.03 20.68
CA GLN A 151 3.28 -6.33 21.59
C GLN A 151 3.39 -6.83 23.03
N GLU A 152 3.43 -8.15 23.24
CA GLU A 152 3.62 -8.77 24.55
C GLU A 152 4.94 -8.35 25.20
N GLN A 153 6.01 -8.23 24.41
CA GLN A 153 7.36 -7.89 24.88
C GLN A 153 7.70 -6.41 24.77
N LYS A 154 6.75 -5.55 24.38
CA LYS A 154 6.99 -4.13 24.06
C LYS A 154 7.83 -3.41 25.10
N SER A 155 7.40 -3.44 26.37
CA SER A 155 8.12 -2.76 27.46
C SER A 155 9.52 -3.32 27.70
N ASN A 156 9.72 -4.63 27.50
CA ASN A 156 11.03 -5.27 27.67
C ASN A 156 11.97 -4.90 26.53
N ILE A 157 11.46 -4.84 25.30
CA ILE A 157 12.20 -4.40 24.11
C ILE A 157 12.63 -2.94 24.28
N GLU A 158 11.69 -2.05 24.61
CA GLU A 158 11.96 -0.62 24.82
C GLU A 158 13.01 -0.39 25.91
N THR A 159 12.94 -1.16 27.01
CA THR A 159 13.93 -1.08 28.10
C THR A 159 15.34 -1.49 27.67
N GLU A 160 15.48 -2.56 26.88
CA GLU A 160 16.81 -2.96 26.39
C GLU A 160 17.34 -2.01 25.31
N LEU A 161 16.46 -1.53 24.42
CA LEU A 161 16.83 -0.55 23.40
C LEU A 161 17.25 0.79 24.02
N GLU A 162 16.61 1.23 25.11
CA GLU A 162 17.01 2.44 25.82
C GLU A 162 18.45 2.37 26.33
N LYS A 163 18.91 1.18 26.77
CA LYS A 163 20.31 0.98 27.18
C LYS A 163 21.27 1.12 26.00
N ILE A 164 20.88 0.65 24.82
CA ILE A 164 21.70 0.71 23.60
C ILE A 164 21.78 2.15 23.08
N PHE A 165 20.65 2.85 23.03
CA PHE A 165 20.57 4.21 22.49
C PHE A 165 20.90 5.30 23.53
N ALA A 166 21.02 4.91 24.80
CA ALA A 166 21.23 5.79 25.96
C ALA A 166 20.16 6.90 26.07
N ARG A 167 18.93 6.59 25.65
CA ARG A 167 17.76 7.47 25.68
C ARG A 167 16.47 6.67 25.54
N PRO A 168 15.32 7.17 26.03
CA PRO A 168 14.05 6.47 25.90
C PRO A 168 13.66 6.26 24.43
N VAL A 169 13.28 5.03 24.09
CA VAL A 169 12.80 4.67 22.74
C VAL A 169 11.41 4.08 22.86
N THR A 170 10.53 4.50 21.96
CA THR A 170 9.20 3.91 21.79
C THR A 170 9.17 3.08 20.53
N THR A 171 8.41 2.00 20.60
CA THR A 171 8.21 1.05 19.49
C THR A 171 6.74 1.02 19.07
N SER A 172 6.49 1.06 17.77
CA SER A 172 5.20 0.75 17.16
C SER A 172 5.36 -0.31 16.08
N ILE A 173 4.27 -1.03 15.82
CA ILE A 173 4.20 -2.00 14.74
C ILE A 173 3.35 -1.37 13.66
N GLU A 174 3.93 -1.18 12.48
CA GLU A 174 3.20 -0.72 11.32
C GLU A 174 2.75 -1.92 10.48
N GLU A 175 1.62 -1.78 9.79
CA GLU A 175 1.30 -2.73 8.73
C GLU A 175 2.33 -2.55 7.62
N ALA A 176 3.02 -3.64 7.25
CA ALA A 176 3.82 -3.64 6.04
C ALA A 176 2.93 -3.13 4.91
N SER A 177 3.36 -2.07 4.23
CA SER A 177 2.58 -1.39 3.21
C SER A 177 1.93 -2.45 2.34
N ALA A 178 0.61 -2.56 2.43
CA ALA A 178 -0.13 -3.51 1.63
C ALA A 178 0.27 -3.22 0.19
N ASP A 179 0.99 -4.15 -0.42
CA ASP A 179 1.29 -4.11 -1.83
C ASP A 179 -0.03 -3.76 -2.52
N SER A 180 -0.05 -2.60 -3.20
CA SER A 180 -1.28 -1.92 -3.59
C SER A 180 -2.26 -2.95 -4.11
N ALA A 181 -3.45 -3.03 -3.48
CA ALA A 181 -4.43 -4.09 -3.68
C ALA A 181 -4.34 -4.70 -5.08
N SER A 182 -4.22 -6.02 -5.18
CA SER A 182 -3.99 -6.69 -6.47
C SER A 182 -4.94 -6.14 -7.56
N PRO A 183 -4.51 -5.99 -8.81
CA PRO A 183 -5.36 -5.43 -9.87
C PRO A 183 -6.74 -6.10 -9.97
N GLU A 184 -6.82 -7.38 -9.61
CA GLU A 184 -8.06 -8.15 -9.51
C GLU A 184 -8.99 -7.62 -8.40
N LEU A 185 -8.47 -7.35 -7.21
CA LEU A 185 -9.24 -6.81 -6.09
C LEU A 185 -9.74 -5.38 -6.40
N ILE A 186 -8.88 -4.54 -6.99
CA ILE A 186 -9.27 -3.20 -7.46
C ILE A 186 -10.38 -3.29 -8.51
N ALA A 187 -10.23 -4.15 -9.52
CA ALA A 187 -11.23 -4.34 -10.56
C ALA A 187 -12.57 -4.82 -9.98
N THR A 188 -12.55 -5.71 -8.98
CA THR A 188 -13.74 -6.22 -8.31
C THR A 188 -14.47 -5.13 -7.54
N ILE A 189 -13.73 -4.30 -6.79
CA ILE A 189 -14.30 -3.15 -6.06
C ILE A 189 -14.92 -2.16 -7.05
N VAL A 190 -14.20 -1.77 -8.10
CA VAL A 190 -14.70 -0.82 -9.11
C VAL A 190 -15.95 -1.35 -9.80
N LEU A 191 -15.97 -2.62 -10.20
CA LEU A 191 -17.14 -3.24 -10.84
C LEU A 191 -18.36 -3.25 -9.90
N SER A 192 -18.15 -3.58 -8.62
CA SER A 192 -19.23 -3.60 -7.62
C SER A 192 -19.85 -2.21 -7.41
N VAL A 193 -19.02 -1.17 -7.36
CA VAL A 193 -19.47 0.22 -7.20
C VAL A 193 -20.22 0.69 -8.45
N LEU A 194 -19.70 0.39 -9.65
CA LEU A 194 -20.36 0.73 -10.91
C LEU A 194 -21.75 0.07 -11.03
N LEU A 195 -21.87 -1.21 -10.65
CA LEU A 195 -23.15 -1.91 -10.65
C LEU A 195 -24.14 -1.30 -9.65
N ALA A 196 -23.67 -0.94 -8.44
CA ALA A 196 -24.52 -0.28 -7.44
C ALA A 196 -25.01 1.10 -7.92
N CYS A 197 -24.13 1.92 -8.48
CA CYS A 197 -24.50 3.23 -9.05
C CYS A 197 -25.48 3.09 -10.21
N SER A 198 -25.27 2.12 -11.10
CA SER A 198 -26.18 1.85 -12.22
C SER A 198 -27.57 1.41 -11.72
N LEU A 199 -27.62 0.53 -10.70
CA LEU A 199 -28.88 0.07 -10.12
C LEU A 199 -29.64 1.23 -9.46
N ILE A 200 -28.95 2.09 -8.71
CA ILE A 200 -29.56 3.28 -8.09
C ILE A 200 -30.11 4.23 -9.16
N GLY A 201 -29.34 4.50 -10.22
CA GLY A 201 -29.79 5.33 -11.35
C GLY A 201 -31.03 4.76 -12.04
N PHE A 202 -31.05 3.45 -12.27
CA PHE A 202 -32.20 2.75 -12.85
C PHE A 202 -33.44 2.83 -11.96
N LEU A 203 -33.30 2.59 -10.65
CA LEU A 203 -34.41 2.71 -9.70
C LEU A 203 -34.95 4.14 -9.63
N ALA A 204 -34.07 5.15 -9.65
CA ALA A 204 -34.48 6.55 -9.72
C ALA A 204 -35.24 6.88 -11.00
N TYR A 205 -34.79 6.36 -12.15
CA TYR A 205 -35.47 6.51 -13.44
C TYR A 205 -36.85 5.83 -13.43
N VAL A 206 -36.97 4.61 -12.91
CA VAL A 206 -38.24 3.91 -12.77
C VAL A 206 -39.18 4.68 -11.84
N ALA A 207 -38.69 5.15 -10.69
CA ALA A 207 -39.49 5.97 -9.78
C ALA A 207 -39.95 7.28 -10.44
N PHE A 208 -39.07 7.93 -11.21
CA PHE A 208 -39.40 9.15 -11.95
C PHE A 208 -40.46 8.92 -13.03
N THR A 209 -40.33 7.85 -13.83
CA THR A 209 -41.31 7.51 -14.87
C THR A 209 -42.66 7.12 -14.29
N ILE A 210 -42.69 6.38 -13.17
CA ILE A 210 -43.91 6.08 -12.42
C ILE A 210 -44.55 7.37 -11.90
N ARG A 211 -43.78 8.26 -11.27
CA ARG A 211 -44.28 9.57 -10.79
C ARG A 211 -44.82 10.44 -11.92
N ARG A 212 -44.17 10.44 -13.08
CA ARG A 212 -44.60 11.18 -14.26
C ARG A 212 -45.93 10.66 -14.80
N LYS A 213 -46.08 9.34 -14.94
CA LYS A 213 -47.36 8.72 -15.36
C LYS A 213 -48.50 9.06 -14.40
N ARG A 214 -48.28 8.92 -13.08
CA ARG A 214 -49.27 9.29 -12.06
C ARG A 214 -49.70 10.76 -12.13
N LYS A 215 -48.76 11.69 -12.37
CA LYS A 215 -49.08 13.11 -12.57
C LYS A 215 -49.90 13.36 -13.84
N GLN A 216 -49.61 12.67 -14.94
CA GLN A 216 -50.38 12.77 -16.18
C GLN A 216 -51.81 12.26 -15.97
N GLU A 217 -51.99 11.09 -15.35
CA GLU A 217 -53.32 10.54 -15.04
C GLU A 217 -54.12 11.51 -14.15
N GLN A 218 -53.51 12.09 -13.12
CA GLN A 218 -54.17 13.09 -12.28
C GLN A 218 -54.55 14.37 -13.05
N TYR A 219 -53.71 14.82 -13.99
CA TYR A 219 -54.03 15.96 -14.85
C TYR A 219 -55.23 15.67 -15.76
N LEU A 220 -55.26 14.48 -16.37
CA LEU A 220 -56.38 14.03 -17.21
C LEU A 220 -57.70 13.93 -16.42
N ILE A 221 -57.66 13.39 -15.21
CA ILE A 221 -58.84 13.29 -14.33
C ILE A 221 -59.35 14.67 -13.94
N LYS A 222 -58.45 15.60 -13.55
CA LYS A 222 -58.83 16.99 -13.24
C LYS A 222 -59.43 17.71 -14.44
N HIS A 223 -58.82 17.56 -15.61
CA HIS A 223 -59.32 18.19 -16.83
C HIS A 223 -60.68 17.62 -17.26
N GLN A 224 -60.92 16.32 -17.09
CA GLN A 224 -62.25 15.73 -17.30
C GLN A 224 -63.27 16.23 -16.27
N ALA A 225 -62.88 16.38 -15.01
CA ALA A 225 -63.74 16.94 -13.96
C ALA A 225 -64.10 18.41 -14.22
N GLU A 226 -63.13 19.24 -14.66
CA GLU A 226 -63.37 20.64 -15.04
C GLU A 226 -64.28 20.76 -16.27
N ILE A 227 -64.13 19.87 -17.27
CA ILE A 227 -65.05 19.82 -18.42
C ILE A 227 -66.46 19.41 -17.96
N ALA A 228 -66.59 18.44 -17.05
CA ALA A 228 -67.87 18.01 -16.52
C ALA A 228 -68.56 19.10 -15.67
N GLU A 229 -67.82 19.80 -14.81
CA GLU A 229 -68.33 20.95 -14.04
C GLU A 229 -68.69 22.16 -14.93
N GLY A 230 -67.96 22.37 -16.03
CA GLY A 230 -68.26 23.42 -17.01
C GLY A 230 -69.53 23.18 -17.83
N ILE A 231 -70.07 21.96 -17.84
CA ILE A 231 -71.29 21.59 -18.59
C ILE A 231 -72.57 21.79 -17.74
N ASP A 232 -72.46 21.93 -16.41
CA ASP A 232 -73.61 22.02 -15.49
C ASP A 232 -74.06 23.46 -15.14
N ASN A 233 -73.92 24.44 -16.05
CA ASN A 233 -74.54 25.75 -15.86
C ASN A 233 -75.36 26.22 -17.08
N PRO A 234 -76.65 25.85 -17.20
CA PRO A 234 -77.50 26.27 -18.32
C PRO A 234 -78.11 27.67 -18.19
N TRP A 235 -77.74 28.49 -17.19
CA TRP A 235 -78.41 29.79 -16.99
C TRP A 235 -77.49 30.93 -16.55
N ALA A 236 -76.65 31.41 -17.47
CA ALA A 236 -76.19 32.79 -17.45
C ALA A 236 -77.04 33.59 -18.45
N THR A 237 -78.08 34.26 -17.95
CA THR A 237 -78.91 35.19 -18.74
C THR A 237 -78.09 36.39 -19.21
N ASP A 238 -78.05 36.63 -20.52
CA ASP A 238 -77.70 37.91 -21.12
C ASP A 238 -78.99 38.73 -21.36
N LYS A 239 -79.12 39.86 -20.66
CA LYS A 239 -80.12 40.88 -21.01
C LYS A 239 -79.49 41.85 -21.99
N ASN A 240 -79.63 41.56 -23.28
CA ASN A 240 -80.06 42.54 -24.27
C ASN A 240 -80.21 41.88 -25.64
N GLY A 241 -81.46 41.70 -26.05
CA GLY A 241 -81.80 41.15 -27.33
C GLY A 241 -81.30 42.01 -28.49
N SER A 242 -80.65 41.36 -29.45
CA SER A 242 -80.73 41.74 -30.85
C SER A 242 -80.39 40.52 -31.71
N VAL A 243 -81.37 40.08 -32.49
CA VAL A 243 -81.18 39.05 -33.51
C VAL A 243 -80.53 39.71 -34.72
N LYS A 244 -79.35 39.24 -35.14
CA LYS A 244 -78.94 39.38 -36.54
C LYS A 244 -77.91 38.33 -36.98
N SER A 245 -78.31 37.66 -38.06
CA SER A 245 -77.51 37.09 -39.15
C SER A 245 -76.62 35.88 -38.88
N LEU A 246 -77.19 34.72 -39.21
CA LEU A 246 -76.56 33.62 -39.95
C LEU A 246 -75.66 34.15 -41.08
N GLU A 247 -74.34 33.96 -40.96
CA GLU A 247 -73.39 33.98 -42.08
C GLU A 247 -72.22 33.06 -41.68
N LYS A 248 -72.27 31.78 -42.08
CA LYS A 248 -71.72 31.19 -43.30
C LYS A 248 -70.43 30.43 -42.96
N LEU A 249 -70.52 29.11 -43.10
CA LEU A 249 -69.41 28.17 -43.18
C LEU A 249 -68.36 28.65 -44.17
N GLU A 250 -67.09 28.71 -43.74
CA GLU A 250 -65.97 28.43 -44.64
C GLU A 250 -64.98 27.49 -43.95
N HIS A 251 -64.91 26.30 -44.53
CA HIS A 251 -63.84 25.33 -44.36
C HIS A 251 -62.48 25.96 -44.67
N VAL A 252 -61.49 25.70 -43.82
CA VAL A 252 -60.10 25.57 -44.28
C VAL A 252 -59.51 24.30 -43.64
N ASN A 253 -59.42 23.25 -44.46
CA ASN A 253 -58.49 22.16 -44.27
C ASN A 253 -57.13 22.60 -44.83
N ASN A 254 -56.09 22.60 -43.99
CA ASN A 254 -54.81 21.92 -44.20
C ASN A 254 -53.88 22.17 -43.01
#